data_AF-A0A0X3AMG1-F1
#
_entry.id   AF-A0A0X3AMG1-F1
#
_cell.length_a   1.000
_cell.length_b   1.000
_cell.length_c   1.000
_cell.angle_alpha   90.00
_cell.angle_beta   90.00
_cell.angle_gamma   90.00
#
_symmetry.space_group_name_H-M   'P 1'
#
loop_
_entity.id
_entity.type
_entity.pdbx_description
1 polymer ?
#
loop_
_entity_poly.entity_id
_entity_poly.type
_entity_poly.pdbx_seq_one_letter_code
_entity_poly.pdbx_strand_id
1 'polypeptide(L)'
;MKLRYLFTPVFIILAGILFFTNPDNEMHRTFIKGKFISIVNQKMDDELIKTKDPNIKFFANLSKNIFPSLGDKFITHMMDTHVRRKNYFLFSTVQILYNDQWSTVGLGIFNTMFLFPKVEEELQKVDVKKELYNLLQFDP
;
A
#
# COMPACT_ATOMS: atom_id res chain seq x y z
N MET A 1 -16.92 23.49 -38.96
CA MET A 1 -16.61 23.71 -37.53
C MET A 1 -15.10 23.84 -37.36
N LYS A 2 -14.60 24.85 -36.64
CA LYS A 2 -13.15 24.97 -36.41
C LYS A 2 -12.68 23.76 -35.60
N LEU A 3 -11.62 23.08 -36.04
CA LEU A 3 -11.09 21.82 -35.47
C LEU A 3 -10.98 21.83 -33.93
N ARG A 4 -10.72 23.01 -33.35
CA ARG A 4 -10.71 23.28 -31.90
C ARG A 4 -11.99 22.89 -31.13
N TYR A 5 -13.17 22.91 -31.75
CA TYR A 5 -14.43 22.55 -31.09
C TYR A 5 -14.69 21.03 -31.06
N LEU A 6 -13.92 20.24 -31.82
CA LEU A 6 -13.98 18.78 -31.78
C LEU A 6 -13.25 18.21 -30.54
N PHE A 7 -12.20 18.89 -30.07
CA PHE A 7 -11.42 18.44 -28.91
C PHE A 7 -12.12 18.67 -27.57
N THR A 8 -12.99 19.68 -27.49
CA THR A 8 -13.73 20.02 -26.26
C THR A 8 -14.62 18.88 -25.76
N PRO A 9 -15.52 18.27 -26.56
CA PRO A 9 -16.33 17.16 -26.08
C PRO A 9 -15.49 15.94 -25.72
N VAL A 10 -14.40 15.67 -26.44
CA VAL A 10 -13.46 14.58 -26.11
C VAL A 10 -12.85 14.78 -24.72
N PHE A 11 -12.43 16.01 -24.40
CA PHE A 11 -11.85 16.32 -23.09
C PHE A 11 -12.87 16.20 -21.96
N ILE A 12 -14.12 16.63 -22.19
CA ILE A 12 -15.22 16.48 -21.22
C ILE A 12 -15.52 15.00 -20.97
N ILE A 13 -15.59 14.19 -22.01
CA ILE A 13 -15.82 12.74 -21.88
C ILE A 13 -14.66 12.10 -21.10
N LEU A 14 -13.42 12.42 -21.43
CA LEU A 14 -12.24 11.90 -20.73
C LEU A 14 -12.23 12.29 -19.25
N ALA A 15 -12.53 13.56 -18.95
CA ALA A 15 -12.64 14.04 -17.57
C ALA A 15 -13.78 13.34 -16.80
N GLY A 16 -14.91 13.10 -17.46
CA GLY A 16 -16.02 12.33 -16.89
C GLY A 16 -15.62 10.90 -16.56
N ILE A 17 -14.93 10.20 -17.48
CA ILE A 17 -14.42 8.84 -17.24
C ILE A 17 -13.47 8.84 -16.04
N LEU A 18 -12.51 9.77 -15.99
CA LEU A 18 -11.55 9.87 -14.90
C LEU A 18 -12.21 10.17 -13.55
N PHE A 19 -13.23 11.03 -13.53
CA PHE A 19 -13.99 11.34 -12.32
C PHE A 19 -14.73 10.09 -11.79
N PHE A 20 -15.45 9.37 -12.65
CA PHE A 20 -16.21 8.19 -12.26
C PHE A 20 -15.33 6.98 -11.94
N THR A 21 -14.17 6.88 -12.56
CA THR A 21 -13.21 5.78 -12.33
C THR A 21 -12.14 6.15 -11.31
N ASN A 22 -12.25 7.28 -10.61
CA ASN A 22 -11.28 7.62 -9.57
C ASN A 22 -11.39 6.64 -8.40
N PRO A 23 -10.33 5.89 -8.03
CA PRO A 23 -10.39 4.87 -6.99
C PRO A 23 -10.95 5.39 -5.68
N ASP A 24 -11.86 4.64 -5.06
CA ASP A 24 -12.48 5.02 -3.79
C ASP A 24 -11.60 4.65 -2.58
N ASN A 25 -12.11 4.90 -1.36
CA ASN A 25 -11.34 4.67 -0.13
C ASN A 25 -11.09 3.18 0.12
N GLU A 26 -12.05 2.32 -0.20
CA GLU A 26 -11.91 0.88 0.02
C GLU A 26 -10.89 0.27 -0.93
N MET A 27 -10.86 0.72 -2.19
CA MET A 27 -9.85 0.31 -3.15
C MET A 27 -8.44 0.69 -2.70
N HIS A 28 -8.27 1.91 -2.17
CA HIS A 28 -6.98 2.33 -1.61
C HIS A 28 -6.56 1.42 -0.45
N ARG A 29 -7.45 1.20 0.53
CA ARG A 29 -7.16 0.37 1.71
C ARG A 29 -6.83 -1.06 1.31
N THR A 30 -7.61 -1.63 0.39
CA THR A 30 -7.42 -3.00 -0.10
C THR A 30 -6.10 -3.14 -0.83
N PHE A 31 -5.74 -2.17 -1.68
CA PHE A 31 -4.48 -2.18 -2.42
C PHE A 31 -3.27 -2.11 -1.48
N ILE A 32 -3.26 -1.18 -0.52
CA ILE A 32 -2.14 -1.03 0.43
C ILE A 32 -2.05 -2.24 1.36
N LYS A 33 -3.17 -2.73 1.88
CA LYS A 33 -3.22 -3.97 2.68
C LYS A 33 -2.66 -5.16 1.90
N GLY A 34 -3.09 -5.32 0.65
CA GLY A 34 -2.62 -6.39 -0.23
C GLY A 34 -1.12 -6.29 -0.52
N LYS A 35 -0.60 -5.09 -0.80
CA LYS A 35 0.84 -4.85 -0.99
C LYS A 35 1.65 -5.17 0.26
N PHE A 36 1.17 -4.74 1.43
CA PHE A 36 1.83 -5.05 2.70
C PHE A 36 1.92 -6.55 2.96
N ILE A 37 0.80 -7.27 2.83
CA ILE A 37 0.75 -8.73 2.98
C ILE A 37 1.68 -9.43 1.97
N SER A 38 1.68 -8.96 0.72
CA SER A 38 2.55 -9.50 -0.33
C SER A 38 4.03 -9.33 0.01
N ILE A 39 4.45 -8.18 0.53
CA ILE A 39 5.85 -7.92 0.91
C ILE A 39 6.29 -8.83 2.05
N VAL A 40 5.43 -9.00 3.07
CA VAL A 40 5.69 -9.89 4.20
C VAL A 40 5.84 -11.33 3.72
N ASN A 41 4.92 -11.81 2.89
CA ASN A 41 4.95 -13.17 2.36
C ASN A 41 6.16 -13.42 1.47
N GLN A 42 6.49 -12.48 0.57
CA GLN A 42 7.63 -12.61 -0.33
C GLN A 42 8.97 -12.71 0.43
N LYS A 43 9.18 -11.83 1.41
CA LYS A 43 10.40 -11.87 2.23
C LYS A 43 10.51 -13.16 3.05
N MET A 44 9.38 -13.69 3.51
CA MET A 44 9.35 -14.98 4.20
C MET A 44 9.77 -16.14 3.29
N ASP A 45 9.23 -16.22 2.07
CA ASP A 45 9.57 -17.30 1.14
C ASP A 45 11.06 -17.25 0.76
N ASP A 46 11.59 -16.05 0.51
CA ASP A 46 13.00 -15.83 0.22
C ASP A 46 13.94 -16.24 1.38
N GLU A 47 13.52 -16.02 2.63
CA GLU A 47 14.30 -16.39 3.82
C GLU A 47 14.17 -17.89 4.19
N LEU A 48 12.98 -18.48 4.04
CA LEU A 48 12.71 -19.90 4.27
C LEU A 48 13.54 -20.79 3.34
N ILE A 49 13.74 -20.37 2.10
CA ILE A 49 14.57 -21.09 1.12
C ILE A 49 16.06 -21.01 1.49
N LYS A 50 16.50 -19.94 2.17
CA LYS A 50 17.91 -19.67 2.42
C LYS A 50 18.44 -20.15 3.77
N THR A 51 17.60 -20.40 4.79
CA THR A 51 18.12 -20.63 6.16
C THR A 51 17.29 -21.62 7.01
N LYS A 52 17.96 -22.51 7.78
CA LYS A 52 17.40 -23.37 8.84
C LYS A 52 17.31 -22.65 10.22
N ASP A 53 17.11 -21.33 10.25
CA ASP A 53 17.16 -20.54 11.49
C ASP A 53 15.85 -20.69 12.29
N PRO A 54 15.90 -21.02 13.61
CA PRO A 54 14.73 -21.08 14.49
C PRO A 54 13.90 -19.78 14.53
N ASN A 55 14.49 -18.61 14.27
CA ASN A 55 13.74 -17.35 14.18
C ASN A 55 12.75 -17.34 13.00
N ILE A 56 13.07 -18.02 11.90
CA ILE A 56 12.19 -18.11 10.73
C ILE A 56 10.97 -18.99 11.03
N LYS A 57 11.12 -20.01 11.89
CA LYS A 57 9.97 -20.80 12.38
C LYS A 57 9.00 -19.95 13.21
N PHE A 58 9.52 -19.03 14.03
CA PHE A 58 8.67 -18.09 14.76
C PHE A 58 7.88 -17.20 13.81
N PHE A 59 8.53 -16.60 12.80
CA PHE A 59 7.85 -15.76 11.80
C PHE A 59 6.87 -16.55 10.93
N ALA A 60 7.22 -17.77 10.51
CA ALA A 60 6.32 -18.65 9.77
C ALA A 60 5.11 -19.09 10.60
N ASN A 61 5.27 -19.28 11.91
CA ASN A 61 4.15 -19.55 12.82
C ASN A 61 3.32 -18.29 13.12
N LEU A 62 3.97 -17.13 13.25
CA LEU A 62 3.32 -15.83 13.42
C LEU A 62 2.44 -15.52 12.20
N SER A 63 2.97 -15.70 10.98
CA SER A 63 2.21 -15.47 9.75
C SER A 63 1.06 -16.45 9.55
N LYS A 64 1.27 -17.74 9.80
CA LYS A 64 0.23 -18.77 9.60
C LYS A 64 -0.88 -18.74 10.64
N ASN A 65 -0.56 -18.40 11.90
CA ASN A 65 -1.50 -18.57 13.01
C ASN A 65 -1.92 -17.26 13.70
N ILE A 66 -1.11 -16.20 13.61
CA ILE A 66 -1.32 -14.96 14.39
C ILE A 66 -1.68 -13.77 13.49
N PHE A 67 -1.04 -13.63 12.33
CA PHE A 67 -1.28 -12.53 11.39
C PHE A 67 -2.72 -12.44 10.87
N PRO A 68 -3.46 -13.55 10.66
CA PRO A 68 -4.87 -13.46 10.26
C PRO A 68 -5.76 -12.83 11.34
N SER A 69 -5.43 -12.97 12.63
CA SER A 69 -6.27 -12.51 13.74
C SER A 69 -5.78 -11.20 14.40
N LEU A 70 -4.47 -11.06 14.59
CA LEU A 70 -3.83 -9.85 15.12
C LEU A 70 -3.45 -8.86 14.01
N GLY A 71 -3.06 -9.37 12.85
CA GLY A 71 -2.65 -8.56 11.71
C GLY A 71 -3.79 -7.72 11.14
N ASP A 72 -5.04 -8.17 11.20
CA ASP A 72 -6.17 -7.36 10.72
C ASP A 72 -6.38 -6.09 11.55
N LYS A 73 -6.29 -6.17 12.88
CA LYS A 73 -6.35 -4.98 13.75
C LYS A 73 -5.13 -4.08 13.58
N PHE A 74 -3.95 -4.68 13.53
CA PHE A 74 -2.70 -3.94 13.32
C PHE A 74 -2.69 -3.22 11.96
N ILE A 75 -3.02 -3.91 10.88
CA ILE A 75 -3.09 -3.34 9.53
C ILE A 75 -4.14 -2.24 9.51
N THR A 76 -5.33 -2.47 10.10
CA THR A 76 -6.36 -1.43 10.17
C THR A 76 -5.84 -0.20 10.90
N HIS A 77 -5.20 -0.38 12.06
CA HIS A 77 -4.59 0.72 12.81
C HIS A 77 -3.52 1.46 12.01
N MET A 78 -2.61 0.74 11.35
CA MET A 78 -1.60 1.31 10.43
C MET A 78 -2.24 2.07 9.27
N MET A 79 -3.31 1.53 8.67
CA MET A 79 -4.06 2.20 7.61
C MET A 79 -4.73 3.48 8.10
N ASP A 80 -5.22 3.50 9.34
CA ASP A 80 -5.91 4.65 9.91
C ASP A 80 -4.95 5.76 10.39
N THR A 81 -3.75 5.38 10.85
CA THR A 81 -2.79 6.30 11.46
C THR A 81 -1.68 6.75 10.51
N HIS A 82 -1.20 5.85 9.65
CA HIS A 82 -0.01 6.08 8.83
C HIS A 82 -0.30 6.13 7.34
N VAL A 83 -1.54 5.88 6.90
CA VAL A 83 -1.93 5.95 5.49
C VAL A 83 -3.06 6.94 5.31
N ARG A 84 -2.96 7.81 4.32
CA ARG A 84 -4.07 8.69 3.94
C ARG A 84 -4.22 8.76 2.44
N ARG A 85 -5.47 8.86 2.01
CA ARG A 85 -5.83 9.21 0.64
C ARG A 85 -5.92 10.72 0.50
N LYS A 86 -5.33 11.26 -0.57
CA LYS A 86 -5.60 12.61 -1.03
C LYS A 86 -6.33 12.54 -2.36
N ASN A 87 -7.59 12.94 -2.35
CA ASN A 87 -8.48 12.89 -3.50
C ASN A 87 -8.37 14.17 -4.34
N TYR A 88 -8.26 14.03 -5.65
CA TYR A 88 -8.34 15.12 -6.61
C TYR A 88 -9.52 14.86 -7.57
N PHE A 89 -9.84 15.85 -8.40
CA PHE A 89 -11.00 15.77 -9.29
C PHE A 89 -10.94 14.58 -10.27
N LEU A 90 -9.74 14.26 -10.81
CA LEU A 90 -9.57 13.25 -11.86
C LEU A 90 -8.74 12.03 -11.44
N PHE A 91 -8.16 12.08 -10.26
CA PHE A 91 -7.25 11.05 -9.75
C PHE A 91 -7.17 11.17 -8.24
N SER A 92 -6.47 10.24 -7.63
CA SER A 92 -6.19 10.23 -6.21
C SER A 92 -4.74 9.87 -5.99
N THR A 93 -4.25 10.15 -4.79
CA THR A 93 -2.91 9.75 -4.38
C THR A 93 -2.99 9.12 -3.01
N VAL A 94 -2.09 8.18 -2.76
CA VAL A 94 -1.89 7.61 -1.43
C VAL A 94 -0.64 8.22 -0.82
N GLN A 95 -0.73 8.59 0.45
CA GLN A 95 0.37 9.12 1.21
C GLN A 95 0.60 8.28 2.45
N ILE A 96 1.87 8.10 2.81
CA ILE A 96 2.30 7.40 4.01
C ILE A 96 2.99 8.40 4.93
N LEU A 97 2.72 8.30 6.23
CA LEU A 97 3.43 9.04 7.27
C LEU A 97 4.74 8.33 7.57
N TYR A 98 5.86 8.99 7.30
CA TYR A 98 7.21 8.48 7.57
C TYR A 98 8.10 9.63 8.05
N ASN A 99 8.84 9.44 9.15
CA ASN A 99 9.64 10.49 9.81
C ASN A 99 8.84 11.78 10.04
N ASP A 100 7.61 11.65 10.56
CA ASP A 100 6.66 12.75 10.79
C ASP A 100 6.29 13.56 9.54
N GLN A 101 6.60 13.04 8.34
CA GLN A 101 6.29 13.67 7.07
C GLN A 101 5.40 12.79 6.21
N TRP A 102 4.36 13.41 5.66
CA TRP A 102 3.47 12.74 4.71
C TRP A 102 4.10 12.73 3.32
N SER A 103 4.58 11.57 2.90
CA SER A 103 5.13 11.35 1.58
C SER A 103 4.10 10.72 0.65
N THR A 104 3.99 11.21 -0.58
CA THR A 104 3.13 10.60 -1.59
C THR A 104 3.82 9.37 -2.17
N VAL A 105 3.18 8.21 -2.05
CA VAL A 105 3.79 6.93 -2.41
C VAL A 105 3.16 6.25 -3.62
N GLY A 106 2.04 6.78 -4.11
CA GLY A 106 1.33 6.19 -5.22
C GLY A 106 0.22 7.05 -5.81
N LEU A 107 -0.23 6.62 -6.97
CA LEU A 107 -1.25 7.26 -7.80
C LEU A 107 -2.43 6.30 -8.01
N GLY A 108 -3.63 6.84 -7.82
CA GLY A 108 -4.90 6.19 -8.14
C GLY A 108 -5.53 6.85 -9.35
N ILE A 109 -5.72 6.09 -10.43
CA ILE A 109 -6.35 6.55 -11.68
C ILE A 109 -6.96 5.35 -12.40
N PHE A 110 -8.04 5.55 -13.15
CA PHE A 110 -8.70 4.47 -13.92
C PHE A 110 -9.00 3.22 -13.09
N ASN A 111 -9.57 3.42 -11.90
CA ASN A 111 -9.98 2.36 -10.98
C ASN A 111 -8.83 1.42 -10.61
N THR A 112 -7.60 1.94 -10.65
CA THR A 112 -6.37 1.19 -10.41
C THR A 112 -5.43 2.02 -9.54
N MET A 113 -4.66 1.34 -8.70
CA MET A 113 -3.66 1.94 -7.83
C MET A 113 -2.26 1.50 -8.24
N PHE A 114 -1.33 2.44 -8.24
CA PHE A 114 0.07 2.22 -8.57
C PHE A 114 0.96 2.81 -7.48
N LEU A 115 1.98 2.08 -7.03
CA LEU A 115 3.05 2.64 -6.20
C LEU A 115 4.13 3.25 -7.08
N PHE A 116 4.80 4.28 -6.59
CA PHE A 116 5.98 4.80 -7.27
C PHE A 116 7.15 3.82 -7.16
N PRO A 117 7.95 3.61 -8.22
CA PRO A 117 9.03 2.62 -8.22
C PRO A 117 10.00 2.77 -7.06
N LYS A 118 10.35 4.03 -6.73
CA LYS A 118 11.23 4.35 -5.60
C LYS A 118 10.71 3.79 -4.27
N VAL A 119 9.40 3.83 -4.05
CA VAL A 119 8.78 3.28 -2.83
C VAL A 119 8.83 1.76 -2.87
N GLU A 120 8.58 1.14 -4.02
CA GLU A 120 8.62 -0.31 -4.16
C GLU A 120 10.04 -0.86 -3.92
N GLU A 121 11.07 -0.14 -4.39
CA GLU A 121 12.48 -0.44 -4.09
C GLU A 121 12.85 -0.26 -2.61
N GLU A 122 12.35 0.79 -1.96
CA GLU A 122 12.59 1.03 -0.53
C GLU A 122 11.91 -0.06 0.32
N LEU A 123 10.68 -0.45 -0.01
CA LEU A 123 9.95 -1.52 0.67
C LEU A 123 10.63 -2.88 0.54
N GLN A 124 11.26 -3.17 -0.60
CA GLN A 124 12.05 -4.40 -0.77
C GLN A 124 13.29 -4.44 0.12
N LYS A 125 13.82 -3.28 0.55
CA LYS A 125 15.01 -3.19 1.42
C LYS A 125 14.66 -3.24 2.92
N VAL A 126 13.39 -3.07 3.30
CA VAL A 126 12.96 -3.07 4.71
C VAL A 126 13.21 -4.43 5.38
N ASP A 127 13.92 -4.43 6.50
CA ASP A 127 14.07 -5.62 7.35
C ASP A 127 12.80 -5.79 8.21
N VAL A 128 11.90 -6.63 7.71
CA VAL A 128 10.61 -6.92 8.36
C VAL A 128 10.81 -7.57 9.74
N LYS A 129 11.91 -8.31 9.96
CA LYS A 129 12.21 -8.96 11.24
C LYS A 129 12.51 -7.92 12.32
N LYS A 130 13.36 -6.95 11.99
CA LYS A 130 13.73 -5.86 12.89
C LYS A 130 12.52 -4.98 13.25
N GLU A 131 11.68 -4.66 12.26
CA GLU A 131 10.54 -3.77 12.48
C GLU A 131 9.44 -4.42 13.30
N LEU A 132 9.12 -5.70 13.05
CA LEU A 132 8.17 -6.46 13.87
C LEU A 132 8.69 -6.68 15.29
N TYR A 133 10.00 -6.90 15.47
CA TYR A 133 10.59 -6.99 16.80
C TYR A 133 10.43 -5.69 17.58
N ASN A 134 10.70 -4.54 16.96
CA ASN A 134 10.49 -3.22 17.58
C ASN A 134 9.01 -2.98 17.92
N LEU A 135 8.08 -3.42 17.05
CA LEU A 135 6.64 -3.29 17.28
C LEU A 135 6.13 -4.19 18.41
N LEU A 136 6.70 -5.38 18.58
CA LEU A 136 6.36 -6.31 19.67
C LEU A 136 7.03 -5.96 21.00
N GLN A 137 8.00 -5.04 20.99
CA GLN A 137 8.63 -4.48 22.20
C GLN A 137 7.90 -3.25 22.73
N PHE A 138 6.85 -2.76 22.07
CA PHE A 138 5.91 -1.82 22.67
C PHE A 138 5.02 -2.57 23.68
N ASP A 139 5.55 -2.74 24.88
CA ASP A 139 4.83 -2.99 26.13
C ASP A 139 5.60 -2.20 27.21
N PRO A 140 4.94 -1.44 28.11
CA PRO A 140 3.70 -1.83 28.78
C PRO A 140 2.46 -0.98 28.48
#